data_AF-A0A1A8S3G2-F1
#
_entry.id   AF-A0A1A8S3G2-F1
#
_cell.length_a   1.000
_cell.length_b   1.000
_cell.length_c   1.000
_cell.angle_alpha   90.00
_cell.angle_beta   90.00
_cell.angle_gamma   90.00
#
_symmetry.space_group_name_H-M   'P 1'
#
loop_
_entity.id
_entity.type
_entity.pdbx_description
1 polymer ?
#
loop_
_entity_poly.entity_id
_entity_poly.type
_entity_poly.pdbx_seq_one_letter_code
_entity_poly.pdbx_strand_id
1 'polypeptide(L)'
;MTVIQKVFCLYLQVRVSQARTEPTCVSSPPASDSSSDTNPDPSTQPPQRKCSLSAGCRFKMERLEQALDLIGLKPTDTQRQLLRSRLLADVTGTVAFADFESLIRELFKPQLDELFATQSGSSFTCDDLCSLLESPTNPPPLLSDSDDLEEMERLRKEHIEALREIKRLQEQLVESQRVHQDLEEEFSKVKQEVKVGAEESRALKTRIQLAEEAQKQARGMEMDYEEVIHLLEAEIAELKTQSLDHPAPKKEETEELKKRVAVLECQLRKSDAAKKEFRDVNRKTAKFCGECSRVSVGKSRTHKELQRWRCESRLFTSQHPFSLQEESRDGSLTRPGGEGADTVCQIHPGG
;
A
#
# COMPACT_ATOMS: atom_id res chain seq x y z
N MET A 1 -31.74 -11.29 -13.06
CA MET A 1 -32.03 -10.82 -11.68
C MET A 1 -31.07 -11.49 -10.73
N THR A 2 -29.86 -10.96 -10.75
CA THR A 2 -28.59 -11.63 -10.47
C THR A 2 -28.14 -11.39 -9.04
N VAL A 3 -27.40 -12.36 -8.51
CA VAL A 3 -26.56 -12.44 -7.29
C VAL A 3 -26.55 -11.23 -6.33
N ILE A 4 -26.42 -10.01 -6.83
CA ILE A 4 -26.56 -8.75 -6.10
C ILE A 4 -27.85 -8.71 -5.25
N GLN A 5 -28.98 -9.18 -5.78
CA GLN A 5 -30.25 -9.17 -5.04
C GLN A 5 -30.27 -10.19 -3.89
N LYS A 6 -29.56 -11.31 -4.02
CA LYS A 6 -29.37 -12.30 -2.94
C LYS A 6 -28.42 -11.79 -1.86
N VAL A 7 -27.35 -11.10 -2.26
CA VAL A 7 -26.39 -10.49 -1.32
C VAL A 7 -27.05 -9.35 -0.53
N PHE A 8 -27.87 -8.52 -1.18
CA PHE A 8 -28.60 -7.45 -0.50
C PHE A 8 -29.63 -8.00 0.50
N CYS A 9 -30.30 -9.11 0.17
CA CYS A 9 -31.25 -9.76 1.07
C CYS A 9 -30.58 -10.35 2.32
N LEU A 10 -29.41 -10.98 2.17
CA LEU A 10 -28.61 -11.48 3.29
C LEU A 10 -28.04 -10.33 4.14
N TYR A 11 -27.61 -9.23 3.51
CA TYR A 11 -27.06 -8.07 4.22
C TYR A 11 -28.11 -7.36 5.09
N LEU A 12 -29.37 -7.26 4.61
CA LEU A 12 -30.47 -6.71 5.41
C LEU A 12 -30.87 -7.65 6.56
N GLN A 13 -30.85 -8.97 6.35
CA GLN A 13 -31.25 -9.94 7.36
C GLN A 13 -30.25 -10.03 8.53
N VAL A 14 -28.95 -9.83 8.26
CA VAL A 14 -27.90 -9.80 9.30
C VAL A 14 -27.92 -8.50 10.10
N ARG A 15 -28.29 -7.36 9.50
CA ARG A 15 -28.34 -6.07 10.21
C ARG A 15 -29.47 -5.96 11.24
N VAL A 16 -30.57 -6.66 11.06
CA VAL A 16 -31.72 -6.60 11.97
C VAL A 16 -31.46 -7.37 13.27
N SER A 17 -30.52 -8.32 13.28
CA SER A 17 -30.29 -9.22 14.42
C SER A 17 -29.25 -8.73 15.44
N GLN A 18 -28.53 -7.64 15.18
CA GLN A 18 -27.35 -7.27 15.97
C GLN A 18 -27.46 -5.95 16.75
N ALA A 19 -28.68 -5.56 17.14
CA ALA A 19 -28.92 -4.39 17.96
C ALA A 19 -29.55 -4.74 19.31
N ARG A 20 -28.77 -5.34 20.23
CA ARG A 20 -28.93 -5.11 21.68
C ARG A 20 -27.67 -5.55 22.43
N THR A 21 -26.83 -4.59 22.76
CA THR A 21 -25.68 -4.74 23.67
C THR A 21 -26.11 -4.23 25.05
N GLU A 22 -25.99 -5.07 26.09
CA GLU A 22 -25.83 -4.61 27.48
C GLU A 22 -24.34 -4.63 27.86
N PRO A 23 -23.85 -3.71 28.73
CA PRO A 23 -22.45 -3.65 29.13
C PRO A 23 -22.17 -4.23 30.55
N THR A 24 -21.05 -4.97 30.67
CA THR A 24 -19.93 -4.70 31.65
C THR A 24 -20.24 -4.95 33.15
N CYS A 25 -19.51 -5.70 34.01
CA CYS A 25 -18.08 -6.03 34.10
C CYS A 25 -17.74 -6.92 35.35
N VAL A 26 -16.59 -7.64 35.31
CA VAL A 26 -15.55 -8.01 36.35
C VAL A 26 -15.94 -8.55 37.77
N SER A 27 -15.17 -9.36 38.52
CA SER A 27 -13.89 -10.12 38.42
C SER A 27 -13.65 -10.95 39.71
N SER A 28 -13.30 -12.25 39.57
CA SER A 28 -12.27 -13.10 40.27
C SER A 28 -12.20 -13.24 41.84
N PRO A 29 -11.29 -14.11 42.43
CA PRO A 29 -11.62 -15.24 43.35
C PRO A 29 -10.93 -15.14 44.75
N PRO A 30 -10.93 -16.18 45.64
CA PRO A 30 -9.77 -17.11 45.70
C PRO A 30 -10.05 -18.55 46.24
N ALA A 31 -8.99 -19.38 46.20
CA ALA A 31 -8.89 -20.79 46.58
C ALA A 31 -8.63 -21.05 48.08
N SER A 32 -8.87 -22.27 48.58
CA SER A 32 -7.88 -23.19 49.22
C SER A 32 -8.51 -24.30 50.09
N ASP A 33 -8.05 -25.52 49.84
CA ASP A 33 -7.71 -26.67 50.70
C ASP A 33 -8.35 -26.89 52.09
N SER A 34 -8.86 -28.12 52.34
CA SER A 34 -8.19 -29.14 53.19
C SER A 34 -9.13 -30.24 53.74
N SER A 35 -8.71 -31.49 53.49
CA SER A 35 -8.73 -32.73 54.28
C SER A 35 -9.78 -33.06 55.38
N SER A 36 -10.26 -34.30 55.25
CA SER A 36 -10.37 -35.41 56.24
C SER A 36 -11.45 -35.42 57.34
N ASP A 37 -12.19 -36.54 57.30
CA ASP A 37 -12.68 -37.38 58.40
C ASP A 37 -13.30 -36.72 59.63
N THR A 38 -14.61 -36.88 59.79
CA THR A 38 -15.14 -37.64 60.94
C THR A 38 -16.60 -38.01 60.72
N ASN A 39 -16.88 -39.31 60.79
CA ASN A 39 -18.20 -39.86 61.03
C ASN A 39 -18.58 -39.63 62.51
N PRO A 40 -19.81 -39.20 62.80
CA PRO A 40 -20.52 -39.83 63.90
C PRO A 40 -21.94 -40.26 63.49
N ASP A 41 -22.25 -41.51 63.82
CA ASP A 41 -23.56 -42.17 63.81
C ASP A 41 -24.48 -41.57 64.91
N PRO A 42 -25.76 -41.98 65.05
CA PRO A 42 -26.91 -41.12 64.88
C PRO A 42 -27.63 -40.89 66.22
N SER A 43 -28.01 -39.66 66.54
CA SER A 43 -28.90 -39.45 67.69
C SER A 43 -29.88 -38.31 67.43
N THR A 44 -31.11 -38.75 67.20
CA THR A 44 -32.31 -38.18 67.81
C THR A 44 -32.60 -36.71 67.49
N GLN A 45 -33.11 -36.47 66.28
CA GLN A 45 -33.96 -35.30 66.02
C GLN A 45 -35.42 -35.73 65.83
N PRO A 46 -36.39 -34.95 66.35
CA PRO A 46 -37.81 -35.24 66.20
C PRO A 46 -38.17 -35.27 64.71
N PRO A 47 -39.24 -35.99 64.30
CA PRO A 47 -39.60 -36.09 62.90
C PRO A 47 -39.91 -34.69 62.38
N GLN A 48 -38.99 -34.10 61.62
CA GLN A 48 -39.32 -32.96 60.78
C GLN A 48 -40.31 -33.46 59.75
N ARG A 49 -41.59 -33.30 60.07
CA ARG A 49 -42.67 -33.42 59.11
C ARG A 49 -42.47 -32.28 58.11
N LYS A 50 -41.65 -32.53 57.10
CA LYS A 50 -41.65 -31.74 55.87
C LYS A 50 -43.01 -31.97 55.27
N CYS A 51 -43.97 -31.12 55.61
CA CYS A 51 -45.25 -31.08 54.95
C CYS A 51 -44.98 -30.62 53.52
N SER A 52 -44.81 -31.57 52.61
CA SER A 52 -44.92 -31.28 51.19
C SER A 52 -46.34 -30.78 50.97
N LEU A 53 -46.50 -29.47 50.82
CA LEU A 53 -47.77 -28.87 50.40
C LEU A 53 -48.08 -29.41 49.00
N SER A 54 -48.86 -30.48 48.94
CA SER A 54 -49.52 -30.82 47.70
C SER A 54 -50.56 -29.74 47.41
N ALA A 55 -50.87 -29.51 46.14
CA ALA A 55 -51.85 -28.53 45.68
C ALA A 55 -53.30 -28.74 46.22
N GLY A 56 -53.49 -29.68 47.16
CA GLY A 56 -54.75 -30.02 47.81
C GLY A 56 -54.81 -29.73 49.32
N CYS A 57 -53.88 -28.98 49.89
CA CYS A 57 -53.94 -28.61 51.32
C CYS A 57 -55.17 -27.73 51.63
N ARG A 58 -55.95 -28.13 52.64
CA ARG A 58 -57.17 -27.45 53.10
C ARG A 58 -57.09 -27.17 54.60
N PHE A 59 -57.69 -26.07 55.03
CA PHE A 59 -57.81 -25.72 56.45
C PHE A 59 -59.26 -25.34 56.79
N LYS A 60 -59.64 -25.42 58.06
CA LYS A 60 -61.00 -25.08 58.51
C LYS A 60 -61.21 -23.57 58.51
N MET A 61 -62.34 -23.11 57.98
CA MET A 61 -62.71 -21.69 57.93
C MET A 61 -62.72 -21.04 59.32
N GLU A 62 -63.03 -21.80 60.38
CA GLU A 62 -62.99 -21.32 61.77
C GLU A 62 -61.59 -20.87 62.22
N ARG A 63 -60.54 -21.40 61.60
CA ARG A 63 -59.14 -21.06 61.87
C ARG A 63 -58.63 -19.90 61.00
N LEU A 64 -59.50 -19.27 60.20
CA LEU A 64 -59.13 -18.15 59.34
C LEU A 64 -58.52 -16.99 60.12
N GLU A 65 -59.08 -16.63 61.28
CA GLU A 65 -58.54 -15.56 62.12
C GLU A 65 -57.14 -15.93 62.63
N GLN A 66 -56.94 -17.19 63.05
CA GLN A 66 -55.64 -17.68 63.49
C GLN A 66 -54.61 -17.66 62.34
N ALA A 67 -55.03 -17.99 61.11
CA ALA A 67 -54.18 -17.90 59.93
C ALA A 67 -53.80 -16.45 59.59
N LEU A 68 -54.72 -15.49 59.77
CA LEU A 68 -54.47 -14.06 59.56
C LEU A 68 -53.57 -13.45 60.64
N ASP A 69 -53.70 -13.91 61.89
CA ASP A 69 -52.82 -13.51 62.99
C ASP A 69 -51.41 -14.08 62.81
N LEU A 70 -51.29 -15.35 62.40
CA LEU A 70 -50.01 -15.98 62.02
C LEU A 70 -49.40 -15.27 60.80
N ILE A 71 -50.27 -14.79 59.91
CA ILE A 71 -50.12 -13.81 58.81
C ILE A 71 -49.43 -12.48 59.15
N GLY A 72 -49.45 -12.11 60.43
CA GLY A 72 -49.18 -10.75 60.88
C GLY A 72 -50.11 -9.67 60.29
N LEU A 73 -51.23 -10.06 59.65
CA LEU A 73 -52.17 -9.14 59.03
C LEU A 73 -53.25 -8.72 60.03
N LYS A 74 -53.56 -7.43 60.10
CA LYS A 74 -54.66 -6.89 60.93
C LYS A 74 -55.79 -6.33 60.06
N PRO A 75 -56.63 -7.19 59.47
CA PRO A 75 -57.70 -6.75 58.61
C PRO A 75 -58.78 -5.99 59.40
N THR A 76 -59.32 -4.93 58.78
CA THR A 76 -60.51 -4.21 59.28
C THR A 76 -61.74 -5.13 59.22
N ASP A 77 -62.77 -4.89 60.03
CA ASP A 77 -64.01 -5.69 60.05
C ASP A 77 -64.64 -5.89 58.67
N THR A 78 -64.62 -4.85 57.84
CA THR A 78 -65.12 -4.91 56.46
C THR A 78 -64.30 -5.86 55.58
N GLN A 79 -62.97 -5.89 55.76
CA GLN A 79 -62.08 -6.78 55.02
C GLN A 79 -62.20 -8.23 55.51
N ARG A 80 -62.39 -8.43 56.82
CA ARG A 80 -62.69 -9.76 57.40
C ARG A 80 -63.99 -10.34 56.86
N GLN A 81 -65.03 -9.53 56.76
CA GLN A 81 -66.31 -9.95 56.22
C GLN A 81 -66.22 -10.25 54.73
N LEU A 82 -65.41 -9.49 53.97
CA LEU A 82 -65.16 -9.73 52.56
C LEU A 82 -64.35 -11.01 52.31
N LEU A 83 -63.36 -11.32 53.14
CA LEU A 83 -62.62 -12.58 53.07
C LEU A 83 -63.55 -13.77 53.31
N ARG A 84 -64.39 -13.71 54.35
CA ARG A 84 -65.35 -14.78 54.65
C ARG A 84 -66.42 -14.95 53.57
N SER A 85 -66.81 -13.89 52.88
CA SER A 85 -67.81 -13.99 51.80
C SER A 85 -67.21 -14.50 50.49
N ARG A 86 -65.93 -14.22 50.21
CA ARG A 86 -65.25 -14.67 48.98
C ARG A 86 -64.61 -16.04 49.11
N LEU A 87 -64.15 -16.43 50.29
CA LEU A 87 -63.62 -17.77 50.53
C LEU A 87 -64.80 -18.76 50.63
N LEU A 88 -64.91 -19.64 49.65
CA LEU A 88 -65.95 -20.66 49.60
C LEU A 88 -65.56 -21.82 50.53
N ALA A 89 -66.21 -21.91 51.69
CA ALA A 89 -66.13 -23.11 52.52
C ALA A 89 -66.86 -24.26 51.83
N ASP A 90 -66.21 -25.42 51.77
CA ASP A 90 -66.84 -26.66 51.29
C ASP A 90 -67.89 -27.16 52.30
N VAL A 91 -68.65 -28.20 51.95
CA VAL A 91 -69.71 -28.79 52.79
C VAL A 91 -69.20 -29.23 54.17
N THR A 92 -67.89 -29.43 54.29
CA THR A 92 -67.14 -29.79 55.51
C THR A 92 -66.63 -28.58 56.32
N GLY A 93 -66.89 -27.35 55.87
CA GLY A 93 -66.41 -26.12 56.50
C GLY A 93 -64.92 -25.81 56.24
N THR A 94 -64.30 -26.45 55.26
CA THR A 94 -62.87 -26.28 54.92
C THR A 94 -62.67 -25.45 53.64
N VAL A 95 -61.57 -24.71 53.57
CA VAL A 95 -61.18 -23.85 52.44
C VAL A 95 -59.86 -24.35 51.86
N ALA A 96 -59.71 -24.28 50.53
CA ALA A 96 -58.44 -24.59 49.89
C ALA A 96 -57.40 -23.51 50.21
N PHE A 97 -56.18 -23.94 50.53
CA PHE A 97 -55.10 -23.02 50.88
C PHE A 97 -54.73 -22.09 49.71
N ALA A 98 -54.78 -22.58 48.47
CA ALA A 98 -54.49 -21.80 47.28
C ALA A 98 -55.48 -20.62 47.08
N ASP A 99 -56.77 -20.83 47.36
CA ASP A 99 -57.80 -19.78 47.25
C ASP A 99 -57.58 -18.70 48.31
N PHE A 100 -57.24 -19.12 49.54
CA PHE A 100 -56.85 -18.23 50.62
C PHE A 100 -55.62 -17.41 50.26
N GLU A 101 -54.55 -18.03 49.77
CA GLU A 101 -53.33 -17.33 49.36
C GLU A 101 -53.60 -16.29 48.26
N SER A 102 -54.37 -16.67 47.24
CA SER A 102 -54.72 -15.78 46.14
C SER A 102 -55.52 -14.57 46.63
N LEU A 103 -56.51 -14.78 47.49
CA LEU A 103 -57.34 -13.70 48.05
C LEU A 103 -56.57 -12.76 48.97
N ILE A 104 -55.62 -13.29 49.76
CA ILE A 104 -54.76 -12.48 50.61
C ILE A 104 -53.83 -11.60 49.78
N ARG A 105 -53.21 -12.15 48.73
CA ARG A 105 -52.37 -11.40 47.79
C ARG A 105 -53.15 -10.32 47.04
N GLU A 106 -54.42 -10.58 46.71
CA GLU A 106 -55.28 -9.61 46.03
C GLU A 106 -55.70 -8.47 46.96
N LEU A 107 -56.20 -8.77 48.16
CA LEU A 107 -56.84 -7.80 49.04
C LEU A 107 -55.85 -7.01 49.91
N PHE A 108 -54.68 -7.59 50.22
CA PHE A 108 -53.69 -7.01 51.14
C PHE A 108 -52.35 -6.68 50.47
N LYS A 109 -52.29 -6.66 49.13
CA LYS A 109 -51.08 -6.32 48.37
C LYS A 109 -50.25 -5.16 48.95
N PRO A 110 -50.82 -3.97 49.24
CA PRO A 110 -50.03 -2.86 49.78
C PRO A 110 -49.51 -3.12 51.21
N GLN A 111 -50.24 -3.87 52.04
CA GLN A 111 -49.83 -4.21 53.41
C GLN A 111 -48.75 -5.29 53.40
N LEU A 112 -48.85 -6.25 52.47
CA LEU A 112 -47.85 -7.29 52.25
C LEU A 112 -46.54 -6.67 51.77
N ASP A 113 -46.56 -5.79 50.76
CA ASP A 113 -45.36 -5.14 50.23
C ASP A 113 -44.61 -4.33 51.31
N GLU A 114 -45.33 -3.68 52.24
CA GLU A 114 -44.75 -2.94 53.37
C GLU A 114 -44.19 -3.86 54.48
N LEU A 115 -44.89 -4.96 54.78
CA LEU A 115 -44.44 -6.02 55.69
C LEU A 115 -43.16 -6.71 55.19
N PHE A 116 -43.07 -6.98 53.88
CA PHE A 116 -41.89 -7.59 53.26
C PHE A 116 -40.70 -6.63 53.14
N ALA A 117 -40.94 -5.31 53.07
CA ALA A 117 -39.87 -4.31 53.03
C ALA A 117 -39.23 -4.05 54.41
N THR A 118 -39.99 -4.18 55.49
CA THR A 118 -39.53 -3.88 56.86
C THR A 118 -39.00 -5.10 57.62
N GLN A 119 -39.43 -6.32 57.26
CA GLN A 119 -38.95 -7.56 57.87
C GLN A 119 -38.00 -8.29 56.92
N SER A 120 -36.73 -7.91 56.95
CA SER A 120 -35.67 -8.71 56.33
C SER A 120 -35.53 -10.04 57.09
N GLY A 121 -36.07 -11.12 56.51
CA GLY A 121 -35.66 -12.49 56.87
C GLY A 121 -36.74 -13.46 57.37
N SER A 122 -38.01 -13.08 57.51
CA SER A 122 -39.08 -14.02 57.88
C SER A 122 -40.16 -14.07 56.80
N SER A 123 -39.88 -14.74 55.68
CA SER A 123 -40.95 -15.18 54.78
C SER A 123 -41.87 -16.10 55.59
N PHE A 124 -43.20 -15.92 55.54
CA PHE A 124 -44.17 -16.86 56.13
C PHE A 124 -43.78 -18.29 55.77
N THR A 125 -43.08 -18.98 56.67
CA THR A 125 -42.58 -20.32 56.38
C THR A 125 -43.79 -21.23 56.45
N CYS A 126 -44.04 -21.89 55.33
CA CYS A 126 -45.07 -22.89 55.15
C CYS A 126 -45.18 -23.85 56.36
N ASP A 127 -44.07 -24.14 57.04
CA ASP A 127 -43.98 -25.01 58.21
C ASP A 127 -44.90 -24.59 59.39
N ASP A 128 -45.14 -23.30 59.64
CA ASP A 128 -46.02 -22.85 60.74
C ASP A 128 -47.50 -23.11 60.42
N LEU A 129 -47.88 -22.95 59.14
CA LEU A 129 -49.23 -23.18 58.64
C LEU A 129 -49.55 -24.67 58.49
N CYS A 130 -48.54 -25.53 58.47
CA CYS A 130 -48.72 -26.99 58.43
C CYS A 130 -49.43 -27.53 59.68
N SER A 131 -49.36 -26.81 60.81
CA SER A 131 -50.11 -27.13 62.02
C SER A 131 -51.64 -26.93 61.88
N LEU A 132 -52.06 -26.08 60.93
CA LEU A 132 -53.46 -25.78 60.66
C LEU A 132 -54.11 -26.79 59.70
N LEU A 133 -53.28 -27.52 58.93
CA LEU A 133 -53.72 -28.50 57.95
C LEU A 133 -54.11 -29.81 58.65
N GLU A 134 -55.27 -30.34 58.29
CA GLU A 134 -55.78 -31.60 58.84
C GLU A 134 -54.95 -32.76 58.25
N SER A 135 -54.27 -33.54 59.10
CA SER A 135 -53.46 -34.69 58.64
C SER A 135 -54.36 -35.74 58.00
N PRO A 136 -54.01 -36.31 56.82
CA PRO A 136 -54.81 -37.34 56.18
C PRO A 136 -54.94 -38.56 57.11
N THR A 137 -56.12 -38.75 57.69
CA THR A 137 -56.44 -39.91 58.52
C THR A 137 -56.83 -41.05 57.59
N ASN A 138 -55.87 -41.82 57.12
CA ASN A 138 -56.09 -43.17 56.60
C ASN A 138 -54.80 -44.01 56.74
N PRO A 139 -54.83 -45.18 57.40
CA PRO A 139 -53.72 -46.14 57.32
C PRO A 139 -53.66 -46.76 55.90
N PRO A 140 -52.47 -47.07 55.35
CA PRO A 140 -52.35 -47.64 54.01
C PRO A 140 -52.91 -49.08 53.94
N PRO A 141 -53.49 -49.51 52.81
CA PRO A 141 -53.88 -50.91 52.60
C PRO A 141 -52.65 -51.81 52.59
N LEU A 142 -52.67 -52.91 53.36
CA LEU A 142 -51.65 -53.95 53.32
C LEU A 142 -51.72 -54.68 51.97
N LEU A 143 -50.86 -54.28 51.03
CA LEU A 143 -50.60 -55.01 49.79
C LEU A 143 -49.73 -56.24 50.07
N SER A 144 -49.91 -57.30 49.28
CA SER A 144 -49.30 -58.62 49.42
C SER A 144 -47.76 -58.58 49.26
N ASP A 145 -47.01 -59.20 50.18
CA ASP A 145 -45.53 -59.23 50.20
C ASP A 145 -44.87 -59.75 48.90
N SER A 146 -45.61 -60.49 48.06
CA SER A 146 -45.12 -61.00 46.78
C SER A 146 -45.05 -59.93 45.68
N ASP A 147 -46.01 -59.01 45.64
CA ASP A 147 -46.07 -57.96 44.60
C ASP A 147 -45.01 -56.87 44.89
N ASP A 148 -44.77 -56.58 46.17
CA ASP A 148 -43.72 -55.65 46.64
C ASP A 148 -42.30 -56.12 46.25
N LEU A 149 -42.04 -57.44 46.28
CA LEU A 149 -40.75 -57.99 45.89
C LEU A 149 -40.47 -57.85 44.39
N GLU A 150 -41.46 -58.09 43.52
CA GLU A 150 -41.32 -57.93 42.07
C GLU A 150 -41.15 -56.44 41.69
N GLU A 151 -41.89 -55.55 42.35
CA GLU A 151 -41.75 -54.10 42.18
C GLU A 151 -40.34 -53.61 42.58
N MET A 152 -39.81 -54.08 43.72
CA MET A 152 -38.44 -53.78 44.13
C MET A 152 -37.39 -54.32 43.15
N GLU A 153 -37.59 -55.49 42.55
CA GLU A 153 -36.66 -56.02 41.54
C GLU A 153 -36.68 -55.17 40.26
N ARG A 154 -37.87 -54.74 39.83
CA ARG A 154 -38.06 -53.82 38.69
C ARG A 154 -37.34 -52.50 38.94
N LEU A 155 -37.58 -51.88 40.11
CA LEU A 155 -36.93 -50.62 40.50
C LEU A 155 -35.40 -50.74 40.54
N ARG A 156 -34.85 -51.87 41.03
CA ARG A 156 -33.40 -52.10 40.99
C ARG A 156 -32.87 -52.15 39.56
N LYS A 157 -33.57 -52.82 38.65
CA LYS A 157 -33.17 -52.90 37.23
C LYS A 157 -33.22 -51.52 36.59
N GLU A 158 -34.30 -50.78 36.79
CA GLU A 158 -34.46 -49.40 36.29
C GLU A 158 -33.38 -48.47 36.84
N HIS A 159 -33.07 -48.54 38.14
CA HIS A 159 -31.99 -47.75 38.74
C HIS A 159 -30.63 -48.06 38.10
N ILE A 160 -30.32 -49.33 37.86
CA ILE A 160 -29.06 -49.72 37.20
C ILE A 160 -29.04 -49.21 35.75
N GLU A 161 -30.16 -49.31 35.03
CA GLU A 161 -30.27 -48.81 33.66
C GLU A 161 -30.12 -47.28 33.60
N ALA A 162 -30.78 -46.55 34.50
CA ALA A 162 -30.64 -45.11 34.64
C ALA A 162 -29.19 -44.71 34.93
N LEU A 163 -28.48 -45.43 35.80
CA LEU A 163 -27.06 -45.17 36.06
C LEU A 163 -26.17 -45.42 34.84
N ARG A 164 -26.48 -46.43 34.02
CA ARG A 164 -25.76 -46.64 32.75
C ARG A 164 -26.02 -45.50 31.77
N GLU A 165 -27.27 -45.07 31.68
CA GLU A 165 -27.67 -43.97 30.80
C GLU A 165 -27.05 -42.63 31.22
N ILE A 166 -26.99 -42.35 32.52
CA ILE A 166 -26.30 -41.16 33.06
C ILE A 166 -24.82 -41.18 32.65
N LYS A 167 -24.13 -42.32 32.77
CA LYS A 167 -22.73 -42.43 32.33
C LYS A 167 -22.57 -42.19 30.83
N ARG A 168 -23.44 -42.79 30.01
CA ARG A 168 -23.47 -42.60 28.56
C ARG A 168 -23.68 -41.12 28.19
N LEU A 169 -24.61 -40.44 28.87
CA LEU A 169 -24.88 -39.02 28.67
C LEU A 169 -23.71 -38.13 29.12
N GLN A 170 -23.01 -38.50 30.21
CA GLN A 170 -21.80 -37.80 30.64
C GLN A 170 -20.68 -37.89 29.59
N GLU A 171 -20.45 -39.07 29.02
CA GLU A 171 -19.48 -39.26 27.94
C GLU A 171 -19.85 -38.44 26.70
N GLN A 172 -21.13 -38.43 26.30
CA GLN A 172 -21.61 -37.62 25.19
C GLN A 172 -21.48 -36.11 25.44
N LEU A 173 -21.70 -35.66 26.67
CA LEU A 173 -21.53 -34.25 27.03
C LEU A 173 -20.06 -33.82 26.87
N VAL A 174 -19.13 -34.64 27.36
CA VAL A 174 -17.69 -34.37 27.25
C VAL A 174 -17.26 -34.36 25.78
N GLU A 175 -17.69 -35.33 24.98
CA GLU A 175 -17.38 -35.36 23.55
C GLU A 175 -17.99 -34.16 22.81
N SER A 176 -19.24 -33.80 23.14
CA SER A 176 -19.89 -32.62 22.56
C SER A 176 -19.16 -31.32 22.93
N GLN A 177 -18.66 -31.19 24.16
CA GLN A 177 -17.87 -30.03 24.58
C GLN A 177 -16.54 -29.95 23.82
N ARG A 178 -15.86 -31.09 23.65
CA ARG A 178 -14.64 -31.17 22.85
C ARG A 178 -14.87 -30.75 21.40
N VAL A 179 -15.88 -31.31 20.74
CA VAL A 179 -16.22 -30.95 19.36
C VAL A 179 -16.57 -29.46 19.26
N HIS A 180 -17.26 -28.89 20.25
CA HIS A 180 -17.55 -27.47 20.27
C HIS A 180 -16.29 -26.60 20.35
N GLN A 181 -15.31 -26.98 21.17
CA GLN A 181 -14.02 -26.29 21.28
C GLN A 181 -13.24 -26.37 19.96
N ASP A 182 -13.17 -27.55 19.34
CA ASP A 182 -12.49 -27.74 18.04
C ASP A 182 -13.14 -26.87 16.94
N LEU A 183 -14.47 -26.79 16.92
CA LEU A 183 -15.22 -25.95 15.99
C LEU A 183 -14.99 -24.45 16.25
N GLU A 184 -14.86 -24.02 17.50
CA GLU A 184 -14.57 -22.63 17.86
C GLU A 184 -13.15 -22.22 17.44
N GLU A 185 -12.17 -23.13 17.56
CA GLU A 185 -10.81 -22.93 17.06
C GLU A 185 -10.79 -22.79 15.53
N GLU A 186 -11.40 -23.73 14.80
CA GLU A 186 -11.48 -23.65 13.34
C GLU A 186 -12.26 -22.43 12.87
N PHE A 187 -13.34 -22.04 13.57
CA PHE A 187 -14.03 -20.78 13.27
C PHE A 187 -13.12 -19.56 13.44
N SER A 188 -12.33 -19.52 14.52
CA SER A 188 -11.38 -18.45 14.78
C SER A 188 -10.28 -18.38 13.73
N LYS A 189 -9.78 -19.54 13.28
CA LYS A 189 -8.82 -19.68 12.19
C LYS A 189 -9.38 -19.22 10.86
N VAL A 190 -10.56 -19.70 10.45
CA VAL A 190 -11.25 -19.25 9.23
C VAL A 190 -11.51 -17.75 9.27
N LYS A 191 -11.92 -17.19 10.42
CA LYS A 191 -12.10 -15.75 10.59
C LYS A 191 -10.80 -14.97 10.35
N GLN A 192 -9.65 -15.51 10.79
CA GLN A 192 -8.36 -14.89 10.55
C GLN A 192 -7.94 -15.01 9.07
N GLU A 193 -8.11 -16.19 8.46
CA GLU A 193 -7.85 -16.41 7.03
C GLU A 193 -8.68 -15.47 6.14
N VAL A 194 -9.96 -15.27 6.46
CA VAL A 194 -10.81 -14.30 5.74
C VAL A 194 -10.29 -12.88 5.85
N LYS A 195 -9.76 -12.46 7.02
CA LYS A 195 -9.16 -11.12 7.18
C LYS A 195 -7.90 -10.97 6.32
N VAL A 196 -7.00 -11.96 6.37
CA VAL A 196 -5.78 -11.97 5.58
C VAL A 196 -6.12 -11.96 4.09
N GLY A 197 -7.03 -12.81 3.63
CA GLY A 197 -7.48 -12.82 2.24
C GLY A 197 -8.14 -11.51 1.80
N ALA A 198 -8.86 -10.82 2.70
CA ALA A 198 -9.43 -9.50 2.42
C ALA A 198 -8.34 -8.42 2.28
N GLU A 199 -7.28 -8.48 3.07
CA GLU A 199 -6.10 -7.62 2.95
C GLU A 199 -5.36 -7.86 1.63
N GLU A 200 -5.12 -9.11 1.28
CA GLU A 200 -4.49 -9.51 0.02
C GLU A 200 -5.32 -9.06 -1.19
N SER A 201 -6.65 -9.24 -1.15
CA SER A 201 -7.55 -8.78 -2.21
C SER A 201 -7.49 -7.26 -2.40
N ARG A 202 -7.41 -6.50 -1.30
CA ARG A 202 -7.21 -5.04 -1.36
C ARG A 202 -5.86 -4.68 -1.96
N ALA A 203 -4.79 -5.32 -1.51
CA ALA A 203 -3.45 -5.09 -2.05
C ALA A 203 -3.36 -5.40 -3.55
N LEU A 204 -3.96 -6.51 -3.98
CA LEU A 204 -4.00 -6.91 -5.39
C LEU A 204 -4.77 -5.89 -6.24
N LYS A 205 -5.92 -5.39 -5.76
CA LYS A 205 -6.67 -4.33 -6.46
C LYS A 205 -5.84 -3.06 -6.64
N THR A 206 -5.12 -2.63 -5.61
CA THR A 206 -4.22 -1.46 -5.72
C THR A 206 -3.10 -1.71 -6.73
N ARG A 207 -2.50 -2.92 -6.75
CA ARG A 207 -1.48 -3.27 -7.74
C ARG A 207 -2.02 -3.28 -9.17
N ILE A 208 -3.24 -3.77 -9.37
CA ILE A 208 -3.91 -3.74 -10.68
C ILE A 208 -4.11 -2.29 -11.12
N GLN A 209 -4.64 -1.42 -10.27
CA GLN A 209 -4.83 0.00 -10.60
C GLN A 209 -3.52 0.70 -11.00
N LEU A 210 -2.45 0.49 -10.23
CA LEU A 210 -1.12 1.03 -10.56
C LEU A 210 -0.62 0.51 -11.91
N ALA A 211 -0.82 -0.78 -12.20
CA ALA A 211 -0.45 -1.35 -13.50
C ALA A 211 -1.30 -0.78 -14.64
N GLU A 212 -2.60 -0.56 -14.43
CA GLU A 212 -3.50 0.06 -15.41
C GLU A 212 -3.11 1.52 -15.70
N GLU A 213 -2.77 2.28 -14.67
CA GLU A 213 -2.27 3.65 -14.80
C GLU A 213 -0.95 3.70 -15.57
N ALA A 214 0.01 2.85 -15.22
CA ALA A 214 1.28 2.73 -15.93
C ALA A 214 1.08 2.33 -17.40
N GLN A 215 0.15 1.40 -17.67
CA GLN A 215 -0.17 0.99 -19.03
C GLN A 215 -0.81 2.12 -19.84
N LYS A 216 -1.70 2.90 -19.23
CA LYS A 216 -2.30 4.09 -19.87
C LYS A 216 -1.22 5.13 -20.18
N GLN A 217 -0.28 5.35 -19.28
CA GLN A 217 0.85 6.24 -19.51
C GLN A 217 1.73 5.75 -20.67
N ALA A 218 2.08 4.46 -20.70
CA ALA A 218 2.88 3.87 -21.77
C ALA A 218 2.21 4.04 -23.15
N ARG A 219 0.89 3.80 -23.24
CA ARG A 219 0.13 4.05 -24.48
C ARG A 219 0.10 5.51 -24.89
N GLY A 220 0.01 6.43 -23.93
CA GLY A 220 0.09 7.86 -24.22
C GLY A 220 1.44 8.24 -24.82
N MET A 221 2.52 7.74 -24.24
CA MET A 221 3.87 7.95 -24.77
C MET A 221 4.07 7.32 -26.14
N GLU A 222 3.50 6.13 -26.38
CA GLU A 222 3.51 5.48 -27.70
C GLU A 222 2.88 6.37 -28.77
N MET A 223 1.72 6.97 -28.49
CA MET A 223 1.08 7.92 -29.40
C MET A 223 1.96 9.15 -29.68
N ASP A 224 2.60 9.71 -28.65
CA ASP A 224 3.52 10.84 -28.82
C ASP A 224 4.71 10.47 -29.73
N TYR A 225 5.23 9.24 -29.60
CA TYR A 225 6.30 8.75 -30.48
C TYR A 225 5.81 8.51 -31.92
N GLU A 226 4.60 7.98 -32.11
CA GLU A 226 3.99 7.83 -33.44
C GLU A 226 3.83 9.18 -34.15
N GLU A 227 3.41 10.22 -33.43
CA GLU A 227 3.32 11.58 -33.99
C GLU A 227 4.69 12.10 -34.44
N VAL A 228 5.72 11.93 -33.61
CA VAL A 228 7.10 12.32 -33.96
C VAL A 228 7.59 11.52 -35.17
N ILE A 229 7.30 10.22 -35.24
CA ILE A 229 7.64 9.38 -36.39
C ILE A 229 6.99 9.94 -37.65
N HIS A 230 5.70 10.25 -37.63
CA HIS A 230 5.01 10.82 -38.78
C HIS A 230 5.57 12.19 -39.21
N LEU A 231 5.92 13.06 -38.26
CA LEU A 231 6.58 14.34 -38.55
C LEU A 231 7.94 14.12 -39.22
N LEU A 232 8.75 13.20 -38.71
CA LEU A 232 10.05 12.86 -39.31
C LEU A 232 9.90 12.20 -40.68
N GLU A 233 8.91 11.33 -40.88
CA GLU A 233 8.59 10.71 -42.17
C GLU A 233 8.20 11.78 -43.20
N ALA A 234 7.40 12.77 -42.81
CA ALA A 234 7.02 13.91 -43.64
C ALA A 234 8.23 14.79 -43.98
N GLU A 235 9.09 15.11 -43.01
CA GLU A 235 10.31 15.89 -43.24
C GLU A 235 11.27 15.15 -44.18
N ILE A 236 11.44 13.83 -44.03
CA ILE A 236 12.24 13.02 -44.97
C ILE A 236 11.63 13.05 -46.37
N ALA A 237 10.30 12.96 -46.49
CA ALA A 237 9.63 13.04 -47.78
C ALA A 237 9.84 14.41 -48.43
N GLU A 238 9.73 15.50 -47.66
CA GLU A 238 9.99 16.86 -48.13
C GLU A 238 11.45 17.05 -48.56
N LEU A 239 12.42 16.60 -47.74
CA LEU A 239 13.85 16.66 -48.07
C LEU A 239 14.18 15.85 -49.33
N LYS A 240 13.49 14.71 -49.55
CA LYS A 240 13.61 13.92 -50.77
C LYS A 240 13.04 14.65 -51.98
N THR A 241 11.89 15.32 -51.86
CA THR A 241 11.33 16.14 -52.94
C THR A 241 12.20 17.35 -53.23
N GLN A 242 12.73 18.04 -52.21
CA GLN A 242 13.67 19.14 -52.38
C GLN A 242 14.97 18.67 -53.06
N SER A 243 15.48 17.46 -52.75
CA SER A 243 16.61 16.85 -53.48
C SER A 243 16.28 16.37 -54.90
N LEU A 244 15.00 16.22 -55.24
CA LEU A 244 14.55 15.90 -56.60
C LEU A 244 14.32 17.19 -57.42
N ASP A 245 13.72 18.21 -56.81
CA ASP A 245 13.45 19.54 -57.36
C ASP A 245 14.70 20.42 -57.42
N HIS A 246 15.69 20.16 -56.55
CA HIS A 246 17.09 20.50 -56.79
C HIS A 246 17.72 19.30 -57.46
N PRO A 247 17.66 19.19 -58.81
CA PRO A 247 18.31 18.09 -59.50
C PRO A 247 19.76 18.03 -59.01
N ALA A 248 20.15 16.85 -58.50
CA ALA A 248 21.54 16.47 -58.24
C ALA A 248 22.45 17.28 -59.13
N PRO A 249 23.30 18.15 -58.53
CA PRO A 249 23.73 19.44 -59.06
C PRO A 249 23.69 19.42 -60.56
N LYS A 250 22.61 20.03 -61.11
CA LYS A 250 22.12 19.92 -62.50
C LYS A 250 23.19 19.26 -63.35
N LYS A 251 22.94 18.07 -63.91
CA LYS A 251 23.92 17.35 -64.75
C LYS A 251 24.73 18.29 -65.66
N GLU A 252 24.10 19.35 -66.15
CA GLU A 252 24.74 20.49 -66.82
C GLU A 252 25.71 21.36 -65.99
N GLU A 253 25.38 21.83 -64.79
CA GLU A 253 26.31 22.51 -63.86
C GLU A 253 27.45 21.61 -63.41
N THR A 254 27.21 20.32 -63.15
CA THR A 254 28.30 19.38 -62.83
C THR A 254 29.20 19.12 -64.04
N GLU A 255 28.64 18.96 -65.23
CA GLU A 255 29.42 18.85 -66.46
C GLU A 255 30.13 20.18 -66.82
N GLU A 256 29.52 21.33 -66.54
CA GLU A 256 30.14 22.64 -66.72
C GLU A 256 31.30 22.85 -65.73
N LEU A 257 31.12 22.44 -64.47
CA LEU A 257 32.17 22.46 -63.47
C LEU A 257 33.32 21.53 -63.86
N LYS A 258 33.01 20.32 -64.37
CA LYS A 258 34.03 19.40 -64.92
C LYS A 258 34.78 20.04 -66.11
N LYS A 259 34.08 20.72 -67.02
CA LYS A 259 34.71 21.46 -68.13
C LYS A 259 35.62 22.57 -67.60
N ARG A 260 35.18 23.35 -66.60
CA ARG A 260 35.98 24.39 -65.96
C ARG A 260 37.22 23.81 -65.26
N VAL A 261 37.08 22.68 -64.57
CA VAL A 261 38.20 21.93 -63.98
C VAL A 261 39.19 21.49 -65.06
N ALA A 262 38.73 20.89 -66.16
CA ALA A 262 39.60 20.48 -67.26
C ALA A 262 40.33 21.66 -67.92
N VAL A 263 39.67 22.82 -68.04
CA VAL A 263 40.29 24.06 -68.53
C VAL A 263 41.37 24.54 -67.55
N LEU A 264 41.09 24.57 -66.24
CA LEU A 264 42.06 24.96 -65.22
C LEU A 264 43.25 24.00 -65.19
N GLU A 265 43.03 22.68 -65.33
CA GLU A 265 44.10 21.69 -65.45
C GLU A 265 44.97 21.90 -66.70
N CYS A 266 44.36 22.27 -67.82
CA CYS A 266 45.09 22.62 -69.05
C CYS A 266 45.91 23.91 -68.85
N GLN A 267 45.33 24.94 -68.24
CA GLN A 267 46.02 26.20 -67.94
C GLN A 267 47.18 25.97 -66.96
N LEU A 268 46.99 25.14 -65.94
CA LEU A 268 48.04 24.77 -64.99
C LEU A 268 49.19 24.06 -65.70
N ARG A 269 48.89 23.06 -66.55
CA ARG A 269 49.92 22.36 -67.34
C ARG A 269 50.70 23.32 -68.26
N LYS A 270 50.02 24.28 -68.90
CA LYS A 270 50.67 25.32 -69.72
C LYS A 270 51.56 26.24 -68.87
N SER A 271 51.06 26.68 -67.72
CA SER A 271 51.81 27.53 -66.78
C SER A 271 53.05 26.80 -66.23
N ASP A 272 52.93 25.52 -65.89
CA ASP A 272 54.04 24.70 -65.43
C ASP A 272 55.11 24.49 -66.50
N ALA A 273 54.71 24.31 -67.77
CA ALA A 273 55.63 24.26 -68.89
C ALA A 273 56.39 25.59 -69.06
N ALA A 274 55.67 26.72 -69.06
CA ALA A 274 56.27 28.05 -69.13
C ALA A 274 57.21 28.33 -67.94
N LYS A 275 56.82 27.91 -66.73
CA LYS A 275 57.65 28.01 -65.52
C LYS A 275 58.91 27.16 -65.62
N LYS A 276 58.85 25.98 -66.25
CA LYS A 276 60.04 25.14 -66.50
C LYS A 276 61.00 25.82 -67.49
N GLU A 277 60.47 26.34 -68.60
CA GLU A 277 61.27 27.08 -69.59
C GLU A 277 61.90 28.34 -68.97
N PHE A 278 61.13 29.12 -68.21
CA PHE A 278 61.65 30.27 -67.48
C PHE A 278 62.76 29.87 -66.50
N ARG A 279 62.58 28.76 -65.76
CA ARG A 279 63.64 28.21 -64.89
C ARG A 279 64.89 27.81 -65.67
N ASP A 280 64.74 27.24 -66.86
CA ASP A 280 65.86 26.85 -67.71
C ASP A 280 66.59 28.05 -68.32
N VAL A 281 65.87 29.07 -68.79
CA VAL A 281 66.44 30.35 -69.24
C VAL A 281 67.16 31.04 -68.09
N ASN A 282 66.53 31.17 -66.92
CA ASN A 282 67.15 31.78 -65.75
C ASN A 282 68.41 31.01 -65.31
N ARG A 283 68.41 29.67 -65.39
CA ARG A 283 69.61 28.85 -65.14
C ARG A 283 70.73 29.15 -66.14
N LYS A 284 70.42 29.30 -67.44
CA LYS A 284 71.40 29.67 -68.47
C LYS A 284 71.95 31.08 -68.23
N THR A 285 71.09 32.06 -67.95
CA THR A 285 71.49 33.44 -67.64
C THR A 285 72.34 33.49 -66.38
N ALA A 286 72.00 32.75 -65.33
CA ALA A 286 72.82 32.65 -64.12
C ALA A 286 74.21 32.06 -64.39
N LYS A 287 74.31 31.03 -65.25
CA LYS A 287 75.60 30.49 -65.71
C LYS A 287 76.41 31.55 -66.48
N PHE A 288 75.77 32.26 -67.41
CA PHE A 288 76.41 33.33 -68.18
C PHE A 288 76.89 34.47 -67.29
N CYS A 289 76.08 34.94 -66.33
CA CYS A 289 76.49 35.94 -65.34
C CYS A 289 77.66 35.46 -64.48
N GLY A 290 77.68 34.17 -64.11
CA GLY A 290 78.81 33.54 -63.43
C GLY A 290 80.09 33.54 -64.29
N GLU A 291 79.99 33.24 -65.58
CA GLU A 291 81.10 33.31 -66.52
C GLU A 291 81.59 34.74 -66.75
N CYS A 292 80.70 35.71 -67.00
CA CYS A 292 81.07 37.12 -67.09
C CYS A 292 81.75 37.63 -65.82
N SER A 293 81.27 37.21 -64.63
CA SER A 293 81.91 37.55 -63.36
C SER A 293 83.31 36.94 -63.25
N ARG A 294 83.49 35.67 -63.65
CA ARG A 294 84.83 35.03 -63.70
C ARG A 294 85.76 35.71 -64.69
N VAL A 295 85.27 36.10 -65.87
CA VAL A 295 86.07 36.84 -66.88
C VAL A 295 86.43 38.23 -66.37
N SER A 296 85.52 38.95 -65.73
CA SER A 296 85.80 40.27 -65.16
C SER A 296 86.77 40.20 -63.97
N VAL A 297 86.66 39.18 -63.12
CA VAL A 297 87.65 38.90 -62.06
C VAL A 297 88.99 38.48 -62.65
N GLY A 298 88.99 37.66 -63.71
CA GLY A 298 90.18 37.26 -64.46
C GLY A 298 90.89 38.45 -65.10
N LYS A 299 90.16 39.33 -65.80
CA LYS A 299 90.66 40.60 -66.33
C LYS A 299 91.16 41.53 -65.24
N SER A 300 90.49 41.58 -64.09
CA SER A 300 90.97 42.37 -62.95
C SER A 300 92.24 41.79 -62.33
N ARG A 301 92.39 40.45 -62.29
CA ARG A 301 93.63 39.79 -61.85
C ARG A 301 94.77 40.07 -62.83
N THR A 302 94.56 39.89 -64.13
CA THR A 302 95.59 40.18 -65.15
C THR A 302 95.91 41.67 -65.23
N HIS A 303 94.93 42.57 -65.05
CA HIS A 303 95.20 44.01 -64.95
C HIS A 303 96.01 44.35 -63.69
N LYS A 304 95.71 43.75 -62.54
CA LYS A 304 96.51 43.91 -61.31
C LYS A 304 97.93 43.34 -61.47
N GLU A 305 98.10 42.22 -62.18
CA GLU A 305 99.41 41.66 -62.53
C GLU A 305 100.18 42.53 -63.52
N LEU A 306 99.52 43.11 -64.53
CA LEU A 306 100.12 44.08 -65.46
C LEU A 306 100.51 45.38 -64.77
N GLN A 307 99.71 45.87 -63.81
CA GLN A 307 100.08 47.02 -62.98
C GLN A 307 101.27 46.71 -62.06
N ARG A 308 101.35 45.48 -61.52
CA ARG A 308 102.53 45.02 -60.76
C ARG A 308 103.79 45.01 -61.66
N TRP A 309 103.73 44.41 -62.84
CA TRP A 309 104.81 44.43 -63.83
C TRP A 309 105.22 45.85 -64.23
N ARG A 310 104.23 46.74 -64.44
CA ARG A 310 104.49 48.16 -64.74
C ARG A 310 105.17 48.88 -63.58
N CYS A 311 104.82 48.61 -62.33
CA CYS A 311 105.49 49.16 -61.16
C CYS A 311 106.92 48.62 -61.00
N GLU A 312 107.14 47.33 -61.25
CA GLU A 312 108.47 46.72 -61.26
C GLU A 312 109.36 47.31 -62.37
N SER A 313 108.80 47.63 -63.55
CA SER A 313 109.53 48.34 -64.61
C SER A 313 109.74 49.83 -64.32
N ARG A 314 108.81 50.48 -63.60
CA ARG A 314 108.88 51.92 -63.26
C ARG A 314 109.82 52.22 -62.09
N LEU A 315 110.10 51.23 -61.23
CA LEU A 315 111.18 51.32 -60.23
C LEU A 315 112.59 51.32 -60.86
N PHE A 316 112.71 50.99 -62.15
CA PHE A 316 113.98 51.02 -62.87
C PHE A 316 114.26 52.35 -63.59
N THR A 317 113.26 53.23 -63.74
CA THR A 317 113.39 54.45 -64.55
C THR A 317 112.72 55.66 -63.89
N SER A 318 113.23 56.12 -62.74
CA SER A 318 113.10 57.53 -62.32
C SER A 318 113.94 57.82 -61.07
N GLN A 319 115.25 57.95 -61.23
CA GLN A 319 116.04 58.91 -60.44
C GLN A 319 116.37 60.08 -61.38
N HIS A 320 115.81 61.23 -61.03
CA HIS A 320 116.10 62.60 -61.45
C HIS A 320 115.39 63.27 -62.65
N PRO A 321 114.98 64.55 -62.48
CA PRO A 321 113.92 65.22 -63.25
C PRO A 321 114.42 66.42 -64.08
N PHE A 322 113.58 66.98 -64.96
CA PHE A 322 113.70 68.39 -65.39
C PHE A 322 112.33 68.94 -65.84
N SER A 323 111.98 70.10 -65.30
CA SER A 323 110.78 70.90 -65.62
C SER A 323 111.03 71.81 -66.83
N LEU A 324 109.99 72.08 -67.62
CA LEU A 324 109.79 73.35 -68.33
C LEU A 324 108.31 73.51 -68.75
N GLN A 325 107.97 74.75 -69.08
CA GLN A 325 106.72 75.47 -68.83
C GLN A 325 106.00 75.87 -70.15
N GLU A 326 104.71 76.23 -70.06
CA GLU A 326 103.79 76.83 -71.08
C GLU A 326 103.17 75.85 -72.11
N GLU A 327 101.92 75.98 -72.61
CA GLU A 327 101.09 77.17 -72.90
C GLU A 327 99.58 76.79 -73.02
N SER A 328 98.72 77.78 -72.82
CA SER A 328 97.24 77.82 -72.93
C SER A 328 96.60 77.32 -74.23
N ARG A 329 95.33 76.86 -74.17
CA ARG A 329 94.15 77.46 -74.86
C ARG A 329 92.83 76.71 -74.67
N ASP A 330 91.83 77.48 -74.25
CA ASP A 330 90.39 77.53 -74.58
C ASP A 330 89.65 76.38 -75.27
N GLY A 331 88.39 76.17 -74.85
CA GLY A 331 87.39 75.41 -75.59
C GLY A 331 86.11 75.09 -74.81
N SER A 332 85.20 76.07 -74.73
CA SER A 332 83.87 76.06 -74.09
C SER A 332 82.78 75.24 -74.82
N LEU A 333 81.57 75.20 -74.21
CA LEU A 333 80.22 74.78 -74.70
C LEU A 333 79.88 73.27 -74.57
N THR A 334 78.72 72.79 -74.06
CA THR A 334 77.43 73.41 -73.66
C THR A 334 76.61 72.40 -72.82
N ARG A 335 75.79 72.91 -71.90
CA ARG A 335 74.60 72.30 -71.22
C ARG A 335 73.41 72.16 -72.21
N PRO A 336 72.16 71.77 -71.86
CA PRO A 336 71.50 71.47 -70.55
C PRO A 336 70.68 70.14 -70.56
N GLY A 337 70.13 69.63 -69.43
CA GLY A 337 68.76 69.88 -68.89
C GLY A 337 67.66 69.15 -69.71
N GLY A 338 66.64 68.47 -69.19
CA GLY A 338 66.04 68.32 -67.87
C GLY A 338 64.77 67.43 -67.98
N GLU A 339 64.09 67.22 -66.85
CA GLU A 339 62.68 66.78 -66.68
C GLU A 339 62.30 65.37 -67.18
N GLY A 340 61.39 64.60 -66.58
CA GLY A 340 60.46 64.77 -65.47
C GLY A 340 59.42 63.63 -65.53
N ALA A 341 58.52 63.62 -64.55
CA ALA A 341 57.20 62.96 -64.48
C ALA A 341 57.09 61.56 -63.84
N ASP A 342 56.43 61.59 -62.69
CA ASP A 342 55.69 60.56 -61.98
C ASP A 342 54.64 59.83 -62.83
N THR A 343 54.28 58.60 -62.42
CA THR A 343 52.88 58.15 -62.50
C THR A 343 52.54 57.14 -61.41
N VAL A 344 51.58 57.53 -60.59
CA VAL A 344 50.85 56.76 -59.59
C VAL A 344 49.82 55.86 -60.28
N CYS A 345 49.70 54.60 -59.86
CA CYS A 345 48.51 53.77 -60.14
C CYS A 345 47.79 53.44 -58.84
N GLN A 346 46.57 53.98 -58.73
CA GLN A 346 45.59 53.70 -57.70
C GLN A 346 44.99 52.30 -57.88
N ILE A 347 44.67 51.67 -56.75
CA ILE A 347 43.93 50.42 -56.63
C ILE A 347 42.49 50.80 -56.22
N HIS A 348 41.50 50.35 -56.99
CA HIS A 348 40.08 50.35 -56.61
C HIS A 348 39.65 48.93 -56.25
N PRO A 349 38.82 48.72 -55.22
CA PRO A 349 38.06 47.50 -55.02
C PRO A 349 36.62 47.68 -55.54
N GLY A 350 36.02 46.62 -56.07
CA GLY A 350 34.59 46.61 -56.39
C GLY A 350 34.12 45.28 -56.95
N GLY A 351 33.00 44.79 -56.41
CA GLY A 351 32.15 43.76 -57.00
C GLY A 351 32.15 42.44 -56.25
#